data_AF-A0A432WF30-F1
#
_entry.id   AF-A0A432WF30-F1
#
_cell.length_a   1.000
_cell.length_b   1.000
_cell.length_c   1.000
_cell.angle_alpha   90.00
_cell.angle_beta   90.00
_cell.angle_gamma   90.00
#
_symmetry.space_group_name_H-M   'P 1'
#
loop_
_entity.id
_entity.type
_entity.pdbx_description
1 polymer ?
#
loop_
_entity_poly.entity_id
_entity_poly.type
_entity_poly.pdbx_seq_one_letter_code
_entity_poly.pdbx_strand_id
1 'polypeptide(L)'
;MMLNKLATISLSLLFLFQFSVVTASETNHVTLNEQYVERAVLTTAVENREPVDDLGSSYTHSGEEFDRLAFFTHMVNHDGRGITHRWYRNGELDAEIELAVGSNSWRTYSTKQISHLEEGDWTVRVVNDGGDELVEYNFQVQR
;
A
#
# COMPACT_ATOMS: atom_id res chain seq x y z
N MET A 1 52.37 19.16 -60.15
CA MET A 1 52.09 17.71 -60.08
C MET A 1 51.18 17.50 -58.88
N MET A 2 49.94 17.07 -59.12
CA MET A 2 48.86 16.93 -58.13
C MET A 2 49.11 15.78 -57.13
N LEU A 3 48.74 15.97 -55.85
CA LEU A 3 48.14 14.96 -54.94
C LEU A 3 47.79 15.66 -53.60
N ASN A 4 46.56 16.07 -53.30
CA ASN A 4 45.40 15.30 -52.82
C ASN A 4 45.68 14.48 -51.54
N LYS A 5 45.16 14.91 -50.38
CA LYS A 5 44.03 14.27 -49.65
C LYS A 5 43.94 14.64 -48.15
N LEU A 6 42.77 15.19 -47.82
CA LEU A 6 41.86 14.85 -46.71
C LEU A 6 42.29 15.05 -45.24
N ALA A 7 41.42 15.82 -44.58
CA ALA A 7 41.36 16.09 -43.15
C ALA A 7 41.02 14.83 -42.33
N THR A 8 41.61 14.75 -41.15
CA THR A 8 41.09 13.94 -40.03
C THR A 8 41.08 14.83 -38.79
N ILE A 9 39.91 15.39 -38.49
CA ILE A 9 39.61 15.99 -37.19
C ILE A 9 39.38 14.81 -36.26
N SER A 10 40.30 14.59 -35.31
CA SER A 10 40.11 13.59 -34.27
C SER A 10 39.02 14.08 -33.32
N LEU A 11 37.83 13.52 -33.48
CA LEU A 11 36.65 13.76 -32.65
C LEU A 11 36.84 13.02 -31.31
N SER A 12 37.50 13.66 -30.35
CA SER A 12 37.64 13.14 -29.00
C SER A 12 36.35 13.39 -28.22
N LEU A 13 35.48 12.39 -28.33
CA LEU A 13 34.26 12.09 -27.59
C LEU A 13 34.12 12.81 -26.23
N LEU A 14 33.28 13.85 -26.19
CA LEU A 14 32.75 14.45 -24.97
C LEU A 14 31.83 13.40 -24.31
N PHE A 15 32.34 12.66 -23.33
CA PHE A 15 31.55 11.72 -22.55
C PHE A 15 30.58 12.54 -21.68
N LEU A 16 29.41 12.86 -22.24
CA LEU A 16 28.29 13.38 -21.47
C LEU A 16 27.92 12.29 -20.47
N PHE A 17 28.36 12.46 -19.24
CA PHE A 17 27.91 11.68 -18.10
C PHE A 17 26.41 11.95 -17.98
N GLN A 18 25.60 11.11 -18.64
CA GLN A 18 24.17 11.07 -18.48
C GLN A 18 23.93 10.64 -17.04
N PHE A 19 23.86 11.62 -16.13
CA PHE A 19 23.38 11.39 -14.79
C PHE A 19 21.89 11.08 -14.95
N SER A 20 21.55 9.80 -15.15
CA SER A 20 20.18 9.36 -14.96
C SER A 20 19.85 9.66 -13.52
N VAL A 21 19.05 10.70 -13.30
CA VAL A 21 18.40 10.90 -12.02
C VAL A 21 17.52 9.66 -11.83
N VAL A 22 17.98 8.74 -10.99
CA VAL A 22 17.11 7.69 -10.46
C VAL A 22 16.18 8.42 -9.49
N THR A 23 15.05 8.88 -10.01
CA THR A 23 13.92 9.23 -9.16
C THR A 23 13.52 7.95 -8.44
N ALA A 24 13.77 7.89 -7.13
CA ALA A 24 13.12 6.92 -6.28
C ALA A 24 11.62 7.09 -6.52
N SER A 25 10.97 6.06 -7.05
CA SER A 25 9.51 6.04 -7.14
C SER A 25 9.02 6.18 -5.71
N GLU A 26 8.25 7.23 -5.42
CA GLU A 26 7.39 7.20 -4.25
C GLU A 26 6.51 5.96 -4.42
N THR A 27 6.83 4.89 -3.69
CA THR A 27 6.00 3.70 -3.68
C THR A 27 4.71 4.14 -3.01
N ASN A 28 3.67 4.40 -3.82
CA ASN A 28 2.32 4.59 -3.28
C ASN A 28 2.01 3.35 -2.44
N HIS A 29 1.97 3.54 -1.12
CA HIS A 29 1.77 2.45 -0.17
C HIS A 29 0.34 1.90 -0.22
N VAL A 30 -0.57 2.57 -0.95
CA VAL A 30 -1.94 2.15 -1.17
C VAL A 30 -2.24 2.12 -2.66
N THR A 31 -2.82 1.02 -3.12
CA THR A 31 -3.47 0.91 -4.43
C THR A 31 -4.96 0.67 -4.18
N LEU A 32 -5.83 1.51 -4.75
CA LEU A 32 -7.28 1.45 -4.59
C LEU A 32 -7.97 1.24 -5.94
N ASN A 33 -8.99 0.40 -5.95
CA ASN A 33 -10.01 0.44 -6.98
C ASN A 33 -11.07 1.49 -6.61
N GLU A 34 -10.83 2.72 -7.04
CA GLU A 34 -11.66 3.89 -6.72
C GLU A 34 -13.12 3.79 -7.20
N GLN A 35 -13.43 2.85 -8.10
CA GLN A 35 -14.81 2.57 -8.49
C GLN A 35 -15.64 2.03 -7.30
N TYR A 36 -15.00 1.25 -6.43
CA TYR A 36 -15.66 0.52 -5.35
C TYR A 36 -15.22 0.92 -3.95
N VAL A 37 -14.10 1.64 -3.81
CA VAL A 37 -13.53 2.03 -2.52
C VAL A 37 -13.23 3.52 -2.51
N GLU A 38 -13.87 4.25 -1.59
CA GLU A 38 -13.66 5.68 -1.41
C GLU A 38 -12.47 5.96 -0.47
N ARG A 39 -12.30 5.15 0.59
CA ARG A 39 -11.20 5.26 1.55
C ARG A 39 -10.77 3.90 2.08
N ALA A 40 -9.47 3.73 2.27
CA ALA A 40 -8.90 2.65 3.07
C ALA A 40 -7.78 3.23 3.95
N VAL A 41 -7.88 3.02 5.27
CA VAL A 41 -7.05 3.72 6.25
C VAL A 41 -6.63 2.73 7.35
N LEU A 42 -5.33 2.68 7.64
CA LEU A 42 -4.81 2.04 8.85
C LEU A 42 -4.88 3.04 10.00
N THR A 43 -5.50 2.64 11.11
CA THR A 43 -5.77 3.54 12.25
C THR A 43 -5.60 2.80 13.57
N THR A 44 -5.35 3.53 14.65
CA THR A 44 -5.32 2.99 16.02
C THR A 44 -6.70 2.56 16.50
N ALA A 45 -7.78 3.23 16.05
CA ALA A 45 -9.15 2.88 16.40
C ALA A 45 -10.18 3.39 15.39
N VAL A 46 -11.37 2.79 15.43
CA VAL A 46 -12.54 3.30 14.73
C VAL A 46 -13.59 3.69 15.77
N GLU A 47 -13.95 4.96 15.80
CA GLU A 47 -14.94 5.52 16.72
C GLU A 47 -16.01 6.25 15.92
N ASN A 48 -17.28 6.14 16.34
CA ASN A 48 -18.41 6.76 15.63
C ASN A 48 -18.43 6.45 14.12
N ARG A 49 -17.93 5.27 13.72
CA ARG A 49 -17.83 4.78 12.33
C ARG A 49 -16.81 5.51 11.47
N GLU A 50 -15.84 6.20 12.06
CA GLU A 50 -14.72 6.85 11.36
C GLU A 50 -13.38 6.44 11.99
N PRO A 51 -12.28 6.37 11.20
CA PRO A 51 -10.94 6.19 11.76
C PRO A 51 -10.58 7.42 12.60
N VAL A 52 -9.90 7.20 13.73
CA VAL A 52 -9.51 8.31 14.64
C VAL A 52 -8.22 9.01 14.19
N ASP A 53 -7.39 8.32 13.42
CA ASP A 53 -6.12 8.79 12.85
C ASP A 53 -5.83 8.07 11.51
N ASP A 54 -4.73 8.46 10.86
CA ASP A 54 -4.17 7.79 9.70
C ASP A 54 -2.69 7.52 9.96
N LEU A 55 -2.35 6.23 10.08
CA LEU A 55 -1.00 5.77 10.41
C LEU A 55 -0.08 5.71 9.18
N GLY A 56 -0.63 5.79 7.96
CA GLY A 56 0.16 5.70 6.73
C GLY A 56 0.97 4.41 6.61
N SER A 57 2.16 4.52 6.02
CA SER A 57 3.00 3.38 5.65
C SER A 57 3.98 2.90 6.73
N SER A 58 3.98 3.49 7.92
CA SER A 58 4.93 3.13 8.98
C SER A 58 4.30 3.29 10.36
N TYR A 59 4.36 2.24 11.16
CA TYR A 59 3.87 2.18 12.52
C TYR A 59 4.98 1.77 13.48
N THR A 60 5.20 2.57 14.53
CA THR A 60 6.09 2.20 15.64
C THR A 60 5.27 1.56 16.74
N HIS A 61 5.56 0.29 17.04
CA HIS A 61 4.94 -0.48 18.09
C HIS A 61 5.29 0.10 19.48
N SER A 62 4.33 0.13 20.40
CA SER A 62 4.45 0.73 21.73
C SER A 62 5.50 0.04 22.62
N GLY A 63 5.71 -1.25 22.38
CA GLY A 63 6.60 -2.13 23.15
C GLY A 63 5.88 -2.96 24.22
N GLU A 64 4.57 -2.78 24.37
CA GLU A 64 3.70 -3.61 25.19
C GLU A 64 3.53 -5.03 24.61
N GLU A 65 2.75 -5.89 25.27
CA GLU A 65 2.53 -7.25 24.78
C GLU A 65 1.88 -7.26 23.38
N PHE A 66 0.88 -6.39 23.19
CA PHE A 66 0.17 -6.19 21.93
C PHE A 66 -0.27 -4.73 21.73
N ASP A 67 -0.14 -4.24 20.50
CA ASP A 67 -0.90 -3.11 20.00
C ASP A 67 -2.10 -3.59 19.19
N ARG A 68 -3.20 -2.82 19.22
CA ARG A 68 -4.37 -3.07 18.37
C ARG A 68 -4.41 -2.04 17.26
N LEU A 69 -4.36 -2.51 16.02
CA LEU A 69 -4.62 -1.70 14.83
C LEU A 69 -5.96 -2.09 14.21
N ALA A 70 -6.59 -1.12 13.54
CA ALA A 70 -7.77 -1.33 12.72
C ALA A 70 -7.47 -0.95 11.28
N PHE A 71 -7.97 -1.75 10.34
CA PHE A 71 -8.01 -1.37 8.93
C PHE A 71 -9.44 -1.01 8.58
N PHE A 72 -9.66 0.29 8.36
CA PHE A 72 -10.93 0.87 7.99
C PHE A 72 -11.08 0.87 6.48
N THR A 73 -12.29 0.58 6.00
CA THR A 73 -12.62 0.68 4.58
C THR A 73 -14.01 1.28 4.40
N HIS A 74 -14.10 2.26 3.49
CA HIS A 74 -15.34 2.89 3.07
C HIS A 74 -15.64 2.47 1.62
N MET A 75 -16.59 1.54 1.49
CA MET A 75 -17.07 0.99 0.24
C MET A 75 -18.09 1.91 -0.43
N VAL A 76 -18.01 2.02 -1.76
CA VAL A 76 -18.98 2.71 -2.63
C VAL A 76 -19.38 1.81 -3.81
N ASN A 77 -20.54 2.04 -4.41
CA ASN A 77 -21.03 1.31 -5.60
C ASN A 77 -20.96 -0.23 -5.46
N HIS A 78 -21.12 -0.73 -4.24
CA HIS A 78 -21.05 -2.15 -3.94
C HIS A 78 -22.46 -2.68 -3.68
N ASP A 79 -22.87 -3.71 -4.42
CA ASP A 79 -24.27 -4.19 -4.49
C ASP A 79 -24.74 -4.97 -3.25
N GLY A 80 -24.28 -4.62 -2.05
CA GLY A 80 -24.67 -5.29 -0.81
C GLY A 80 -24.04 -6.68 -0.61
N ARG A 81 -22.89 -6.93 -1.23
CA ARG A 81 -22.07 -8.15 -1.12
C ARG A 81 -20.96 -8.01 -0.08
N GLY A 82 -20.37 -9.12 0.37
CA GLY A 82 -19.30 -9.08 1.37
C GLY A 82 -17.97 -8.58 0.80
N ILE A 83 -17.10 -8.13 1.70
CA ILE A 83 -15.67 -8.00 1.43
C ILE A 83 -14.89 -8.78 2.49
N THR A 84 -13.64 -9.08 2.18
CA THR A 84 -12.74 -9.75 3.11
C THR A 84 -11.46 -8.96 3.26
N HIS A 85 -11.10 -8.66 4.50
CA HIS A 85 -9.77 -8.14 4.83
C HIS A 85 -8.81 -9.30 5.04
N ARG A 86 -7.75 -9.36 4.23
CA ARG A 86 -6.66 -10.32 4.33
C ARG A 86 -5.41 -9.60 4.82
N TRP A 87 -4.96 -9.97 6.01
CA TRP A 87 -3.76 -9.45 6.64
C TRP A 87 -2.60 -10.39 6.32
N TYR A 88 -1.56 -9.85 5.72
CA TYR A 88 -0.33 -10.55 5.41
C TYR A 88 0.81 -9.95 6.22
N ARG A 89 1.70 -10.82 6.69
CA ARG A 89 2.97 -10.43 7.31
C ARG A 89 4.10 -11.11 6.57
N ASN A 90 5.07 -10.33 6.09
CA ASN A 90 6.20 -10.80 5.30
C ASN A 90 5.79 -11.69 4.12
N GLY A 91 4.65 -11.35 3.49
CA GLY A 91 4.08 -12.09 2.34
C GLY A 91 3.25 -13.34 2.69
N GLU A 92 3.20 -13.75 3.96
CA GLU A 92 2.39 -14.89 4.41
C GLU A 92 1.04 -14.42 4.96
N LEU A 93 -0.05 -15.12 4.61
CA LEU A 93 -1.38 -14.80 5.12
C LEU A 93 -1.42 -15.10 6.63
N ASP A 94 -1.69 -14.07 7.41
CA ASP A 94 -1.73 -14.14 8.86
C ASP A 94 -3.19 -14.22 9.37
N ALA A 95 -4.09 -13.43 8.78
CA ALA A 95 -5.52 -13.45 9.14
C ALA A 95 -6.43 -13.09 7.97
N GLU A 96 -7.63 -13.65 7.97
CA GLU A 96 -8.70 -13.37 7.01
C GLU A 96 -10.01 -13.06 7.76
N ILE A 97 -10.63 -11.93 7.47
CA ILE A 97 -11.83 -11.45 8.17
C ILE A 97 -12.88 -11.02 7.15
N GLU A 98 -13.98 -11.76 7.08
CA GLU A 98 -15.16 -11.41 6.30
C GLU A 98 -15.95 -10.28 6.96
N LEU A 99 -16.38 -9.31 6.16
CA LEU A 99 -17.10 -8.12 6.58
C LEU A 99 -18.32 -7.91 5.68
N ALA A 100 -19.48 -7.74 6.30
CA ALA A 100 -20.71 -7.44 5.57
C ALA A 100 -20.70 -5.99 5.04
N VAL A 101 -21.20 -5.80 3.81
CA VAL A 101 -21.53 -4.50 3.23
C VAL A 101 -23.04 -4.44 3.01
N GLY A 102 -23.73 -3.58 3.77
CA GLY A 102 -25.19 -3.55 3.79
C GLY A 102 -25.84 -2.53 2.84
N SER A 103 -25.07 -1.67 2.18
CA SER A 103 -25.58 -0.63 1.29
C SER A 103 -24.54 -0.13 0.29
N ASN A 104 -24.96 0.69 -0.66
CA ASN A 104 -24.08 1.29 -1.68
C ASN A 104 -22.99 2.21 -1.13
N SER A 105 -23.11 2.69 0.11
CA SER A 105 -22.07 3.49 0.78
C SER A 105 -21.97 2.98 2.21
N TRP A 106 -20.91 2.22 2.48
CA TRP A 106 -20.80 1.44 3.70
C TRP A 106 -19.41 1.53 4.27
N ARG A 107 -19.33 1.68 5.60
CA ARG A 107 -18.09 1.75 6.35
C ARG A 107 -17.99 0.53 7.22
N THR A 108 -16.85 -0.14 7.15
CA THR A 108 -16.54 -1.33 7.92
C THR A 108 -15.06 -1.34 8.27
N TYR A 109 -14.66 -2.22 9.17
CA TYR A 109 -13.27 -2.40 9.55
C TYR A 109 -13.05 -3.78 10.15
N SER A 110 -11.83 -4.28 10.02
CA SER A 110 -11.32 -5.40 10.83
C SER A 110 -10.23 -4.88 11.76
N THR A 111 -9.92 -5.62 12.82
CA THR A 111 -8.78 -5.29 13.68
C THR A 111 -7.79 -6.44 13.80
N LYS A 112 -6.53 -6.09 13.99
CA LYS A 112 -5.44 -7.03 14.22
C LYS A 112 -4.70 -6.62 15.50
N GLN A 113 -4.49 -7.59 16.38
CA GLN A 113 -3.53 -7.46 17.47
C GLN A 113 -2.15 -7.80 16.90
N ILE A 114 -1.21 -6.89 17.06
CA ILE A 114 0.18 -7.04 16.62
C ILE A 114 1.01 -7.11 17.89
N SER A 115 1.77 -8.18 18.05
CA SER A 115 2.72 -8.31 19.16
C SER A 115 4.01 -7.55 18.85
N HIS A 116 4.74 -7.15 19.89
CA HIS A 116 6.08 -6.54 19.75
C HIS A 116 7.13 -7.45 19.10
N LEU A 117 6.81 -8.72 18.83
CA LEU A 117 7.65 -9.66 18.09
C LEU A 117 7.26 -9.79 16.61
N GLU A 118 6.18 -9.12 16.20
CA GLU A 118 5.61 -9.19 14.84
C GLU A 118 5.96 -7.94 14.01
N GLU A 119 7.20 -7.48 14.15
CA GLU A 119 7.81 -6.47 13.26
C GLU A 119 7.92 -6.99 11.81
N GLY A 120 8.04 -6.06 10.86
CA GLY A 120 8.31 -6.35 9.45
C GLY A 120 7.29 -5.75 8.48
N ASP A 121 7.27 -6.31 7.28
CA ASP A 121 6.39 -5.88 6.20
C ASP A 121 4.97 -6.38 6.44
N TRP A 122 3.99 -5.49 6.43
CA TRP A 122 2.58 -5.84 6.50
C TRP A 122 1.83 -5.36 5.27
N THR A 123 0.88 -6.19 4.84
CA THR A 123 -0.04 -5.84 3.76
C THR A 123 -1.46 -6.16 4.19
N VAL A 124 -2.39 -5.22 4.02
CA VAL A 124 -3.83 -5.52 4.06
C VAL A 124 -4.37 -5.50 2.65
N ARG A 125 -4.96 -6.61 2.22
CA ARG A 125 -5.70 -6.69 0.97
C ARG A 125 -7.19 -6.73 1.26
N VAL A 126 -7.96 -5.97 0.50
CA VAL A 126 -9.42 -6.03 0.52
C VAL A 126 -9.87 -6.74 -0.75
N VAL A 127 -10.54 -7.88 -0.59
CA VAL A 127 -11.07 -8.66 -1.72
C VAL A 127 -12.59 -8.73 -1.65
N ASN A 128 -13.26 -8.73 -2.80
CA ASN A 128 -14.70 -8.96 -2.87
C ASN A 128 -15.04 -10.46 -2.89
N ASP A 129 -16.33 -10.80 -2.81
CA ASP A 129 -16.82 -12.19 -2.90
C ASP A 129 -16.46 -12.90 -4.22
N GLY A 130 -16.16 -12.16 -5.28
CA GLY A 130 -15.70 -12.69 -6.57
C GLY A 130 -14.20 -13.03 -6.61
N GLY A 131 -13.46 -12.65 -5.57
CA GLY A 131 -12.01 -12.79 -5.48
C GLY A 131 -11.23 -11.63 -6.10
N ASP A 132 -11.88 -10.57 -6.57
CA ASP A 132 -11.19 -9.39 -7.10
C ASP A 132 -10.61 -8.58 -5.94
N GLU A 133 -9.35 -8.19 -6.08
CA GLU A 133 -8.70 -7.27 -5.16
C GLU A 133 -9.13 -5.83 -5.43
N LEU A 134 -9.61 -5.16 -4.39
CA LEU A 134 -10.08 -3.78 -4.42
C LEU A 134 -9.11 -2.83 -3.75
N VAL A 135 -8.32 -3.32 -2.80
CA VAL A 135 -7.28 -2.55 -2.10
C VAL A 135 -6.07 -3.43 -1.87
N GLU A 136 -4.89 -2.86 -2.07
CA GLU A 136 -3.65 -3.32 -1.45
C GLU A 136 -3.05 -2.15 -0.65
N TYR A 137 -2.89 -2.34 0.66
CA TYR A 137 -2.33 -1.34 1.57
C TYR A 137 -1.10 -1.92 2.27
N ASN A 138 0.06 -1.31 2.04
CA ASN A 138 1.35 -1.74 2.54
C ASN A 138 1.82 -0.81 3.67
N PHE A 139 2.30 -1.39 4.77
CA PHE A 139 2.89 -0.64 5.87
C PHE A 139 3.98 -1.45 6.58
N GLN A 140 4.84 -0.75 7.31
CA GLN A 140 5.89 -1.35 8.12
C GLN A 140 5.53 -1.28 9.60
N VAL A 141 5.78 -2.37 10.31
CA VAL A 141 5.80 -2.36 11.78
C VAL A 141 7.24 -2.42 12.23
N GLN A 142 7.64 -1.43 13.05
CA GLN A 142 8.96 -1.30 13.64
C GLN A 142 8.84 -1.06 15.14
N ARG A 143 9.96 -1.20 15.86
CA ARG A 143 10.05 -0.94 17.29
C ARG A 143 10.76 0.38 17.60
#